data_AF-A0A1G6ZBC5-F1
#
_entry.id   AF-A0A1G6ZBC5-F1
#
_cell.length_a   1.000
_cell.length_b   1.000
_cell.length_c   1.000
_cell.angle_alpha   90.00
_cell.angle_beta   90.00
_cell.angle_gamma   90.00
#
_symmetry.space_group_name_H-M   'P 1'
#
loop_
_entity.id
_entity.type
_entity.pdbx_description
1 polymer ?
#
loop_
_entity_poly.entity_id
_entity_poly.type
_entity_poly.pdbx_seq_one_letter_code
_entity_poly.pdbx_strand_id
1 'polypeptide(L)'
;MPYITTGDAAEPYFDTTALSNDQLWAAGGVVATTGDANDFYRALTDGTLLDAAQLAEMSDHVDTGAGLLYGLGLAGLTMGCPDDPDEIFWGHTGGGLGHQTYSFHSLDGERQVTVTWNIDDRHGAADPQALSWAVSGLLFAGLCGADLGDRPEDADPRTRGVPSVEALRELSLIG
;
A
#
# COMPACT_ATOMS: atom_id res chain seq x y z
N MET A 1 8.60 2.73 17.19
CA MET A 1 8.48 1.36 17.70
C MET A 1 7.16 0.82 17.19
N PRO A 2 7.12 -0.40 16.64
CA PRO A 2 5.90 -1.09 16.21
C PRO A 2 5.05 -1.58 17.37
N TYR A 3 3.74 -1.47 17.20
CA TYR A 3 2.76 -1.80 18.21
C TYR A 3 1.56 -2.56 17.63
N ILE A 4 1.03 -3.51 18.40
CA ILE A 4 -0.25 -4.18 18.13
C ILE A 4 -1.21 -3.96 19.31
N THR A 5 -2.51 -3.95 19.02
CA THR A 5 -3.55 -3.88 20.07
C THR A 5 -3.81 -5.24 20.69
N THR A 6 -4.24 -5.23 21.95
CA THR A 6 -4.79 -6.40 22.63
C THR A 6 -6.26 -6.62 22.26
N GLY A 7 -6.89 -5.67 21.56
CA GLY A 7 -8.33 -5.63 21.28
C GLY A 7 -9.15 -4.95 22.37
N ASP A 8 -8.54 -4.58 23.50
CA ASP A 8 -9.14 -3.79 24.57
C ASP A 8 -8.53 -2.39 24.60
N ALA A 9 -9.36 -1.36 24.44
CA ALA A 9 -8.92 0.04 24.41
C ALA A 9 -8.37 0.53 25.76
N ALA A 10 -8.65 -0.16 26.86
CA ALA A 10 -8.13 0.16 28.19
C ALA A 10 -6.75 -0.45 28.47
N GLU A 11 -6.34 -1.44 27.68
CA GLU A 11 -5.04 -2.11 27.84
C GLU A 11 -3.96 -1.40 27.00
N PRO A 12 -2.70 -1.39 27.47
CA PRO A 12 -1.62 -0.79 26.70
C PRO A 12 -1.35 -1.60 25.42
N TYR A 13 -0.90 -0.91 24.37
CA TYR A 13 -0.41 -1.58 23.17
C TYR A 13 0.75 -2.53 23.50
N PHE A 14 0.81 -3.63 22.77
CA PHE A 14 1.91 -4.58 22.86
C PHE A 14 3.03 -4.15 21.90
N ASP A 15 4.21 -3.89 22.46
CA ASP A 15 5.42 -3.57 21.70
C ASP A 15 5.95 -4.81 20.99
N THR A 16 5.99 -4.76 19.65
CA THR A 16 6.43 -5.86 18.81
C THR A 16 7.85 -5.68 18.27
N THR A 17 8.60 -4.69 18.74
CA THR A 17 9.94 -4.35 18.20
C THR A 17 10.90 -5.54 18.18
N ALA A 18 10.80 -6.41 19.19
CA ALA A 18 11.69 -7.57 19.36
C ALA A 18 11.12 -8.88 18.80
N LEU A 19 9.94 -8.87 18.18
CA LEU A 19 9.37 -10.08 17.59
C LEU A 19 10.06 -10.41 16.26
N SER A 20 10.33 -11.69 16.04
CA SER A 20 10.88 -12.17 14.76
C SER A 20 9.77 -12.29 13.71
N ASN A 21 10.08 -11.88 12.47
CA ASN A 21 9.21 -12.10 11.31
C ASN A 21 9.43 -13.46 10.63
N ASP A 22 10.24 -14.36 11.20
CA ASP A 22 10.53 -15.68 10.61
C ASP A 22 9.26 -16.50 10.32
N GLN A 23 8.19 -16.28 11.08
CA GLN A 23 6.89 -16.92 10.86
C GLN A 23 6.25 -16.56 9.51
N LEU A 24 6.59 -15.40 8.94
CA LEU A 24 6.08 -14.94 7.64
C LEU A 24 6.91 -15.48 6.47
N TRP A 25 8.13 -15.96 6.72
CA TRP A 25 9.05 -16.50 5.70
C TRP A 25 9.12 -15.60 4.44
N ALA A 26 8.85 -16.16 3.26
CA ALA A 26 8.89 -15.48 1.97
C ALA A 26 7.64 -14.64 1.69
N ALA A 27 6.57 -14.78 2.48
CA ALA A 27 5.34 -14.00 2.30
C ALA A 27 5.48 -12.58 2.87
N GLY A 28 6.27 -12.40 3.94
CA GLY A 28 6.40 -11.11 4.62
C GLY A 28 7.62 -10.93 5.52
N GLY A 29 8.62 -11.83 5.44
CA GLY A 29 9.80 -11.79 6.31
C GLY A 29 10.86 -10.75 5.94
N VAL A 30 10.65 -9.99 4.85
CA VAL A 30 11.62 -8.98 4.38
C VAL A 30 11.61 -7.75 5.28
N VAL A 31 12.79 -7.26 5.63
CA VAL A 31 12.99 -5.98 6.32
C VAL A 31 13.74 -5.03 5.39
N ALA A 32 13.18 -3.84 5.19
CA ALA A 32 13.68 -2.85 4.23
C ALA A 32 13.41 -1.42 4.73
N THR A 33 14.09 -0.44 4.14
CA THR A 33 13.72 0.97 4.25
C THR A 33 12.72 1.37 3.16
N THR A 34 12.10 2.55 3.28
CA THR A 34 11.24 3.09 2.20
C THR A 34 12.04 3.38 0.93
N GLY A 35 13.32 3.76 1.06
CA GLY A 35 14.22 3.94 -0.08
C GLY A 35 14.50 2.63 -0.81
N ASP A 36 14.79 1.56 -0.06
CA ASP A 36 15.04 0.23 -0.65
C ASP A 36 13.80 -0.29 -1.40
N ALA A 37 12.60 -0.06 -0.87
CA ALA A 37 11.35 -0.43 -1.54
C ALA A 37 11.18 0.33 -2.87
N ASN A 38 11.43 1.65 -2.87
CA ASN A 38 11.39 2.47 -4.08
C ASN A 38 12.42 2.00 -5.13
N ASP A 39 13.63 1.67 -4.69
CA ASP A 39 14.69 1.17 -5.58
C ASP A 39 14.36 -0.20 -6.15
N PHE A 40 13.76 -1.10 -5.35
CA PHE A 40 13.28 -2.39 -5.81
C PHE A 40 12.22 -2.25 -6.91
N TYR A 41 11.18 -1.45 -6.68
CA TYR A 41 10.11 -1.30 -7.67
C TYR A 41 10.57 -0.56 -8.93
N ARG A 42 11.51 0.39 -8.83
CA ARG A 42 12.15 0.98 -10.01
C ARG A 42 12.89 -0.07 -10.83
N ALA A 43 13.72 -0.89 -10.17
CA ALA A 43 14.47 -1.94 -10.84
C ALA A 43 13.55 -3.06 -11.41
N LEU A 44 12.37 -3.25 -10.81
CA LEU A 44 11.35 -4.17 -11.28
C LEU A 44 10.72 -3.70 -12.60
N THR A 45 10.46 -2.40 -12.75
CA THR A 45 9.76 -1.84 -13.92
C THR A 45 10.70 -1.37 -15.03
N ASP A 46 11.95 -1.00 -14.73
CA ASP A 46 12.90 -0.41 -15.70
C ASP A 46 13.68 -1.43 -16.55
N GLY A 47 13.46 -2.74 -16.33
CA GLY A 47 14.14 -3.81 -17.05
C GLY A 47 15.39 -4.36 -16.36
N THR A 48 15.74 -3.87 -15.16
CA THR A 48 16.92 -4.34 -14.41
C THR A 48 16.70 -5.74 -13.82
N LEU A 49 15.51 -6.03 -13.28
CA LEU A 49 15.20 -7.32 -12.64
C LEU A 49 14.46 -8.29 -13.56
N LEU A 50 13.57 -7.77 -14.40
CA LEU A 50 12.71 -8.56 -15.28
C LEU A 50 12.82 -8.03 -16.71
N ASP A 51 12.81 -8.93 -17.70
CA ASP A 51 12.60 -8.49 -19.07
C ASP A 51 11.14 -8.05 -19.30
N ALA A 52 10.87 -7.43 -20.44
CA ALA A 52 9.54 -6.91 -20.76
C ALA A 52 8.46 -8.01 -20.83
N ALA A 53 8.82 -9.24 -21.22
CA ALA A 53 7.85 -10.33 -21.29
C ALA A 53 7.50 -10.84 -19.88
N GLN A 54 8.48 -10.92 -18.98
CA GLN A 54 8.28 -11.28 -17.58
C GLN A 54 7.50 -10.20 -16.82
N LEU A 55 7.78 -8.91 -17.06
CA LEU A 55 7.00 -7.82 -16.46
C LEU A 55 5.55 -7.83 -16.96
N ALA A 56 5.34 -8.12 -18.26
CA ALA A 56 3.99 -8.29 -18.81
C ALA A 56 3.26 -9.46 -18.15
N GLU A 57 3.91 -10.59 -17.92
CA GLU A 57 3.31 -11.73 -17.20
C GLU A 57 3.04 -11.41 -15.72
N MET A 58 3.94 -10.68 -15.04
CA MET A 58 3.77 -10.29 -13.65
C MET A 58 2.61 -9.30 -13.44
N SER A 59 2.39 -8.42 -14.41
CA SER A 59 1.35 -7.38 -14.40
C SER A 59 0.04 -7.80 -15.08
N ASP A 60 -0.01 -8.97 -15.72
CA ASP A 60 -1.27 -9.58 -16.16
C ASP A 60 -2.09 -9.93 -14.93
N HIS A 61 -3.27 -9.31 -14.83
CA HIS A 61 -3.97 -9.17 -13.56
C HIS A 61 -5.45 -9.53 -13.68
N VAL A 62 -6.02 -9.85 -12.52
CA VAL A 62 -7.47 -9.96 -12.35
C VAL A 62 -7.99 -8.82 -11.49
N ASP A 63 -9.23 -8.42 -11.72
CA ASP A 63 -9.96 -7.57 -10.78
C ASP A 63 -10.34 -8.41 -9.55
N THR A 64 -9.93 -7.95 -8.38
CA THR A 64 -10.21 -8.60 -7.10
C THR A 64 -11.67 -8.40 -6.65
N GLY A 65 -12.42 -7.50 -7.29
CA GLY A 65 -13.76 -7.08 -6.89
C GLY A 65 -13.78 -6.11 -5.70
N ALA A 66 -12.61 -5.74 -5.18
CA ALA A 66 -12.44 -4.82 -4.07
C ALA A 66 -11.88 -3.45 -4.52
N GLY A 67 -11.81 -3.17 -5.82
CA GLY A 67 -11.18 -1.93 -6.32
C GLY A 67 -9.65 -2.02 -6.39
N LEU A 68 -9.13 -3.24 -6.52
CA LEU A 68 -7.73 -3.54 -6.72
C LEU A 68 -7.56 -4.57 -7.82
N LEU A 69 -6.45 -4.47 -8.53
CA LEU A 69 -5.97 -5.41 -9.51
C LEU A 69 -4.88 -6.26 -8.87
N TYR A 70 -4.76 -7.53 -9.26
CA TYR A 70 -3.71 -8.39 -8.73
C TYR A 70 -3.16 -9.32 -9.80
N GLY A 71 -1.85 -9.25 -10.02
CA GLY A 71 -1.07 -10.12 -10.90
C GLY A 71 -0.24 -11.14 -10.12
N LEU A 72 0.98 -11.42 -10.57
CA LEU A 72 1.87 -12.39 -9.90
C LEU A 72 2.65 -11.73 -8.76
N GLY A 73 2.01 -11.63 -7.58
CA GLY A 73 2.62 -10.98 -6.42
C GLY A 73 2.77 -9.46 -6.58
N LEU A 74 1.98 -8.87 -7.48
CA LEU A 74 1.97 -7.45 -7.81
C LEU A 74 0.54 -6.93 -7.70
N ALA A 75 0.32 -6.00 -6.78
CA ALA A 75 -0.97 -5.31 -6.64
C ALA A 75 -0.99 -4.07 -7.54
N GLY A 76 -2.15 -3.80 -8.14
CA GLY A 76 -2.42 -2.62 -8.94
C GLY A 76 -3.61 -1.83 -8.39
N LEU A 77 -3.55 -0.51 -8.50
CA LEU A 77 -4.66 0.37 -8.16
C LEU A 77 -4.76 1.55 -9.13
N THR A 78 -5.97 2.07 -9.33
CA THR A 78 -6.19 3.32 -10.06
C THR A 78 -6.49 4.43 -9.07
N MET A 79 -5.83 5.58 -9.22
CA MET A 79 -6.02 6.73 -8.33
C MET A 79 -7.00 7.77 -8.90
N GLY A 80 -7.38 7.66 -10.17
CA GLY A 80 -8.19 8.66 -10.84
C GLY A 80 -7.46 9.99 -10.97
N CYS A 81 -6.17 9.96 -11.33
CA CYS A 81 -5.36 11.17 -11.47
C CYS A 81 -5.94 12.09 -12.55
N PRO A 82 -5.81 13.42 -12.44
CA PRO A 82 -6.40 14.35 -13.41
C PRO A 82 -5.86 14.17 -14.84
N ASP A 83 -4.56 13.87 -14.98
CA ASP A 83 -3.90 13.74 -16.28
C ASP A 83 -4.12 12.38 -16.93
N ASP A 84 -4.24 11.32 -16.13
CA ASP A 84 -4.58 9.97 -16.57
C ASP A 84 -5.44 9.25 -15.50
N PRO A 85 -6.78 9.28 -15.66
CA PRO A 85 -7.68 8.68 -14.70
C PRO A 85 -7.62 7.14 -14.62
N ASP A 86 -7.16 6.51 -15.70
CA ASP A 86 -7.15 5.05 -15.86
C ASP A 86 -5.76 4.45 -15.60
N GLU A 87 -4.76 5.28 -15.30
CA GLU A 87 -3.42 4.83 -14.96
C GLU A 87 -3.44 3.88 -13.75
N ILE A 88 -2.78 2.74 -13.94
CA ILE A 88 -2.57 1.75 -12.89
C ILE A 88 -1.19 1.97 -12.27
N PHE A 89 -1.18 2.17 -10.96
CA PHE A 89 0.03 2.19 -10.14
C PHE A 89 0.26 0.81 -9.55
N TRP A 90 1.47 0.29 -9.73
CA TRP A 90 1.87 -1.07 -9.36
C TRP A 90 2.72 -1.08 -8.12
N GLY A 91 2.57 -2.13 -7.32
CA GLY A 91 3.15 -2.13 -5.98
C GLY A 91 2.69 -3.29 -5.13
N HIS A 92 2.67 -3.06 -3.82
CA HIS A 92 2.05 -3.96 -2.86
C HIS A 92 1.78 -3.24 -1.53
N THR A 93 0.89 -3.84 -0.74
CA THR A 93 0.70 -3.49 0.67
C THR A 93 1.28 -4.58 1.56
N GLY A 94 1.87 -4.24 2.69
CA GLY A 94 2.37 -5.20 3.66
C GLY A 94 1.86 -4.86 5.05
N GLY A 95 1.40 -5.88 5.76
CA GLY A 95 1.10 -5.82 7.19
C GLY A 95 1.86 -6.92 7.91
N GLY A 96 2.37 -6.59 9.09
CA GLY A 96 3.12 -7.50 9.94
C GLY A 96 2.97 -7.13 11.40
N LEU A 97 3.83 -7.67 12.25
CA LEU A 97 3.80 -7.50 13.70
C LEU A 97 4.01 -6.03 14.11
N GLY A 98 2.97 -5.21 14.08
CA GLY A 98 2.99 -3.79 14.42
C GLY A 98 3.53 -2.87 13.33
N HIS A 99 3.68 -3.37 12.10
CA HIS A 99 4.16 -2.61 10.95
C HIS A 99 3.18 -2.68 9.80
N GLN A 100 3.02 -1.57 9.11
CA GLN A 100 2.19 -1.47 7.92
C GLN A 100 2.90 -0.63 6.88
N THR A 101 2.85 -1.04 5.62
CA THR A 101 3.59 -0.40 4.53
C THR A 101 2.79 -0.45 3.24
N TYR A 102 2.55 0.68 2.59
CA TYR A 102 2.03 0.76 1.22
C TYR A 102 3.11 1.33 0.30
N SER A 103 3.34 0.68 -0.85
CA SER A 103 4.36 1.03 -1.81
C SER A 103 3.79 0.89 -3.21
N PHE A 104 3.61 1.99 -3.94
CA PHE A 104 3.02 2.02 -5.28
C PHE A 104 3.78 2.97 -6.21
N HIS A 105 3.84 2.61 -7.50
CA HIS A 105 4.75 3.16 -8.50
C HIS A 105 4.11 3.20 -9.88
N SER A 106 4.37 4.23 -10.68
CA SER A 106 4.03 4.22 -12.11
C SER A 106 4.95 3.26 -12.87
N LEU A 107 4.47 2.67 -13.98
CA LEU A 107 5.29 1.73 -14.78
C LEU A 107 6.54 2.39 -15.38
N ASP A 108 6.45 3.67 -15.73
CA ASP A 108 7.60 4.46 -16.20
C ASP A 108 8.63 4.77 -15.10
N GLY A 109 8.31 4.49 -13.84
CA GLY A 109 9.15 4.70 -12.68
C GLY A 109 9.29 6.17 -12.24
N GLU A 110 8.60 7.12 -12.89
CA GLU A 110 8.71 8.56 -12.61
C GLU A 110 8.02 8.96 -11.31
N ARG A 111 6.96 8.24 -10.91
CA ARG A 111 6.16 8.54 -9.72
C ARG A 111 6.16 7.34 -8.78
N GLN A 112 6.52 7.60 -7.53
CA GLN A 112 6.75 6.56 -6.53
C GLN A 112 6.32 7.06 -5.15
N VAL A 113 5.55 6.24 -4.43
CA VAL A 113 5.18 6.52 -3.05
C VAL A 113 5.33 5.26 -2.23
N THR A 114 6.17 5.34 -1.20
CA THR A 114 6.21 4.36 -0.12
C THR A 114 5.94 5.04 1.22
N VAL A 115 4.89 4.60 1.91
CA VAL A 115 4.51 5.04 3.24
C VAL A 115 4.51 3.85 4.20
N THR A 116 5.07 4.05 5.39
CA THR A 116 5.07 3.05 6.45
C THR A 116 4.67 3.66 7.79
N TRP A 117 3.99 2.89 8.62
CA TRP A 117 3.66 3.26 9.99
C TRP A 117 3.77 2.07 10.92
N ASN A 118 3.93 2.36 12.21
CA ASN A 118 4.35 1.41 13.23
C ASN A 118 3.21 1.07 14.22
N ILE A 119 1.99 0.93 13.69
CA ILE A 119 0.84 0.47 14.46
C ILE A 119 -0.07 -0.34 13.54
N ASP A 120 -0.29 -1.61 13.88
CA ASP A 120 -1.07 -2.54 13.05
C ASP A 120 -2.58 -2.28 13.18
N ASP A 121 -3.02 -1.82 14.35
CA ASP A 121 -4.42 -1.54 14.57
C ASP A 121 -4.82 -0.15 14.05
N ARG A 122 -5.58 -0.15 12.94
CA ARG A 122 -6.44 1.01 12.64
C ARG A 122 -7.48 1.26 13.76
N HIS A 123 -7.59 0.37 14.76
CA HIS A 123 -8.47 0.51 15.93
C HIS A 123 -7.89 1.47 16.99
N GLY A 124 -6.62 1.84 16.87
CA GLY A 124 -5.88 2.66 17.84
C GLY A 124 -5.54 4.06 17.35
N ALA A 125 -5.59 4.30 16.03
CA ALA A 125 -5.73 5.64 15.53
C ALA A 125 -7.10 6.17 15.97
N ALA A 126 -7.13 7.30 16.67
CA ALA A 126 -8.36 8.06 16.80
C ALA A 126 -8.92 8.28 15.39
N ASP A 127 -10.09 7.68 15.13
CA ASP A 127 -10.77 7.66 13.83
C ASP A 127 -10.07 6.84 12.70
N PRO A 128 -10.47 5.57 12.48
CA PRO A 128 -9.99 4.75 11.36
C PRO A 128 -10.22 5.37 9.98
N GLN A 129 -11.26 6.20 9.85
CA GLN A 129 -11.59 6.89 8.60
C GLN A 129 -10.62 8.05 8.35
N ALA A 130 -10.23 8.79 9.39
CA ALA A 130 -9.22 9.84 9.29
C ALA A 130 -7.85 9.29 8.87
N LEU A 131 -7.40 8.16 9.44
CA LEU A 131 -6.16 7.53 9.01
C LEU A 131 -6.23 7.08 7.55
N SER A 132 -7.33 6.46 7.15
CA SER A 132 -7.52 6.09 5.75
C SER A 132 -7.45 7.31 4.83
N TRP A 133 -8.13 8.39 5.21
CA TRP A 133 -8.15 9.61 4.42
C TRP A 133 -6.74 10.17 4.24
N ALA A 134 -5.96 10.22 5.33
CA ALA A 134 -4.59 10.70 5.31
C ALA A 134 -3.68 9.83 4.42
N VAL A 135 -3.76 8.51 4.53
CA VAL A 135 -2.95 7.58 3.71
C VAL A 135 -3.34 7.66 2.24
N SER A 136 -4.63 7.61 1.92
CA SER A 136 -5.10 7.75 0.54
C SER A 136 -4.75 9.12 -0.06
N GLY A 137 -4.81 10.19 0.73
CA GLY A 137 -4.39 11.54 0.31
C GLY A 137 -2.89 11.62 0.01
N LEU A 138 -2.05 10.98 0.84
CA LEU A 138 -0.60 10.92 0.60
C LEU A 138 -0.27 10.13 -0.68
N LEU A 139 -0.91 8.97 -0.88
CA LEU A 139 -0.77 8.20 -2.12
C LEU A 139 -1.20 9.04 -3.33
N PHE A 140 -2.35 9.72 -3.26
CA PHE A 140 -2.84 10.56 -4.34
C PHE A 140 -1.88 11.69 -4.67
N ALA A 141 -1.40 12.42 -3.66
CA ALA A 141 -0.46 13.52 -3.85
C ALA A 141 0.83 13.07 -4.53
N GLY A 142 1.43 11.96 -4.07
CA GLY A 142 2.69 11.50 -4.65
C GLY A 142 2.55 10.77 -5.99
N LEU A 143 1.44 10.07 -6.24
CA LEU A 143 1.20 9.33 -7.49
C LEU A 143 0.58 10.20 -8.59
N CYS A 144 -0.19 11.23 -8.24
CA CYS A 144 -0.81 12.14 -9.19
C CYS A 144 -0.08 13.50 -9.28
N GLY A 145 0.96 13.74 -8.48
CA GLY A 145 1.68 15.02 -8.45
C GLY A 145 0.83 16.19 -7.96
N ALA A 146 -0.16 15.93 -7.11
CA ALA A 146 -1.12 16.92 -6.60
C ALA A 146 -0.77 17.40 -5.18
N ASP A 147 -1.25 18.57 -4.77
CA ASP A 147 -1.12 19.02 -3.38
C ASP A 147 -2.06 18.20 -2.46
N LEU A 148 -1.63 17.96 -1.22
CA LEU A 148 -2.38 17.17 -0.23
C LEU A 148 -3.80 17.72 0.08
N GLY A 149 -4.08 18.98 -0.27
CA GLY A 149 -5.37 19.66 -0.08
C GLY A 149 -6.29 19.63 -1.30
N ASP A 150 -5.82 19.17 -2.46
CA ASP A 150 -6.59 19.20 -3.72
C ASP A 150 -7.54 18.00 -3.88
N ARG A 151 -7.53 17.06 -2.93
CA ARG A 151 -8.50 15.96 -2.91
C ARG A 151 -9.86 16.49 -2.45
N PRO A 152 -10.94 16.43 -3.27
CA PRO A 152 -12.24 16.98 -2.89
C PRO A 152 -12.75 16.37 -1.58
N GLU A 153 -13.14 17.19 -0.61
CA GLU A 153 -13.65 16.75 0.72
C GLU A 153 -14.91 15.87 0.60
N ASP A 154 -15.63 16.03 -0.51
CA ASP A 154 -16.85 15.35 -0.93
C ASP A 154 -16.61 14.15 -1.86
N ALA A 155 -15.35 13.77 -2.10
CA ALA A 155 -15.00 12.48 -2.69
C ALA A 155 -15.24 11.35 -1.67
N ASP A 156 -16.52 11.02 -1.48
CA ASP A 156 -16.96 9.80 -0.82
C ASP A 156 -16.14 8.62 -1.39
N PRO A 157 -15.47 7.80 -0.57
CA PRO A 157 -14.73 6.64 -1.03
C PRO A 157 -15.58 5.63 -1.85
N ARG A 158 -16.91 5.79 -1.86
CA ARG A 158 -17.84 5.05 -2.73
C ARG A 158 -18.01 5.65 -4.13
N THR A 159 -17.44 6.82 -4.43
CA THR A 159 -17.80 7.60 -5.63
C THR A 159 -16.71 7.74 -6.69
N ARG A 160 -15.43 7.44 -6.41
CA ARG A 160 -14.41 7.26 -7.46
C ARG A 160 -13.28 6.35 -7.01
N GLY A 161 -13.10 5.24 -7.75
CA GLY A 161 -11.85 4.54 -8.12
C GLY A 161 -10.80 4.15 -7.06
N VAL A 162 -10.68 4.89 -5.96
CA VAL A 162 -9.69 4.65 -4.91
C VAL A 162 -10.15 3.45 -4.10
N PRO A 163 -9.28 2.44 -3.90
CA PRO A 163 -9.62 1.25 -3.13
C PRO A 163 -10.14 1.63 -1.74
N SER A 164 -11.23 0.98 -1.32
CA SER A 164 -11.76 1.20 0.03
C SER A 164 -10.78 0.66 1.08
N VAL A 165 -10.93 1.11 2.33
CA VAL A 165 -10.17 0.54 3.46
C VAL A 165 -10.33 -0.96 3.58
N GLU A 166 -11.52 -1.46 3.29
CA GLU A 166 -11.84 -2.88 3.31
C GLU A 166 -11.03 -3.63 2.26
N ALA A 167 -10.90 -3.06 1.06
CA ALA A 167 -10.06 -3.61 0.01
C ALA A 167 -8.58 -3.68 0.38
N LEU A 168 -8.07 -2.61 1.00
CA LEU A 168 -6.68 -2.57 1.48
C LEU A 168 -6.45 -3.43 2.73
N ARG A 169 -7.50 -3.83 3.45
CA ARG A 169 -7.44 -4.71 4.63
C ARG A 169 -7.31 -6.18 4.26
N GLU A 170 -8.07 -6.66 3.29
CA GLU A 170 -8.02 -8.06 2.85
C GLU A 170 -6.60 -8.45 2.38
N LEU A 171 -5.82 -7.50 1.86
CA LEU A 171 -4.42 -7.72 1.47
C LEU A 171 -3.44 -7.88 2.64
N SER A 172 -3.71 -7.30 3.81
CA SER A 172 -2.88 -7.47 5.01
C SER A 172 -3.01 -8.87 5.62
N LEU A 173 -4.04 -9.63 5.23
CA LEU A 173 -4.37 -10.96 5.75
C LEU A 173 -3.96 -12.10 4.80
N ILE A 174 -3.46 -11.78 3.60
CA ILE A 174 -2.99 -12.76 2.59
C ILE A 174 -1.46 -12.98 2.71
N GLY A 175 -0.80 -12.37 3.70
CA GLY A 175 0.60 -12.60 4.08
C GLY A 175 0.75 -13.54 5.27
#